data_AF-A0A256IJ90-F1
#
_entry.id   AF-A0A256IJ90-F1
#
_cell.length_a   1.000
_cell.length_b   1.000
_cell.length_c   1.000
_cell.angle_alpha   90.00
_cell.angle_beta   90.00
_cell.angle_gamma   90.00
#
_symmetry.space_group_name_H-M   'P 1'
#
loop_
_entity.id
_entity.type
_entity.pdbx_description
1 polymer ?
#
loop_
_entity_poly.entity_id
_entity_poly.type
_entity_poly.pdbx_seq_one_letter_code
_entity_poly.pdbx_strand_id
1 'polypeptide(L)'
;MSSNDTKHVQTELDADKYEQFRAFAEEHGLSLKEAGREALVEWIDRRQQADPNDQAFTVLETLEEESLSETAATDARTETDLINEWDGSEESFTLADAPNTSH
;
A
#
# COMPACT_ATOMS: atom_id res chain seq x y z
N MET A 1 16.94 27.40 10.35
CA MET A 1 18.08 26.55 10.73
C MET A 1 17.52 25.17 11.02
N SER A 2 17.78 24.18 10.17
CA SER A 2 17.28 22.81 10.40
C SER A 2 18.09 22.16 11.51
N SER A 3 17.44 21.84 12.63
CA SER A 3 17.99 20.92 13.61
C SER A 3 18.08 19.54 12.97
N ASN A 4 19.26 18.91 13.02
CA ASN A 4 19.38 17.49 12.66
C ASN A 4 18.49 16.68 13.61
N ASP A 5 17.38 16.14 13.11
CA ASP A 5 16.42 15.34 13.88
C ASP A 5 16.89 13.88 14.03
N THR A 6 18.16 13.70 14.41
CA THR A 6 18.71 12.38 14.72
C THR A 6 18.55 12.12 16.21
N LYS A 7 18.05 10.93 16.57
CA LYS A 7 17.97 10.48 17.97
C LYS A 7 19.14 9.56 18.29
N HIS A 8 19.63 9.64 19.52
CA HIS A 8 20.68 8.75 20.02
C HIS A 8 20.05 7.67 20.89
N VAL A 9 20.37 6.42 20.58
CA VAL A 9 19.97 5.24 21.37
C VAL A 9 21.25 4.57 21.86
N GLN A 10 21.34 4.36 23.17
CA GLN A 10 22.43 3.63 23.81
C GLN A 10 21.91 2.24 24.21
N THR A 11 22.72 1.21 23.98
CA THR A 11 22.40 -0.17 24.31
C THR A 11 23.63 -0.84 24.94
N GLU A 12 23.41 -2.02 25.52
CA GLU A 12 24.44 -2.81 26.18
C GLU A 12 24.53 -4.19 25.52
N LEU A 13 25.75 -4.67 25.33
CA LEU A 13 26.05 -6.01 24.84
C LEU A 13 27.03 -6.65 25.81
N ASP A 14 26.87 -7.95 26.06
CA ASP A 14 27.88 -8.73 26.77
C ASP A 14 29.21 -8.67 26.01
N ALA A 15 30.33 -8.79 26.74
CA ALA A 15 31.67 -8.65 26.17
C ALA A 15 31.89 -9.55 24.95
N ASP A 16 31.50 -10.83 25.03
CA ASP A 16 31.66 -11.78 23.93
C ASP A 16 30.82 -11.39 22.70
N LYS A 17 29.63 -10.81 22.92
CA LYS A 17 28.74 -10.35 21.84
C LYS A 17 29.23 -9.06 21.22
N TYR A 18 29.80 -8.17 22.02
CA TYR A 18 30.47 -6.98 21.53
C TYR A 18 31.66 -7.33 20.64
N GLU A 19 32.52 -8.26 21.05
CA GLU A 19 33.67 -8.69 20.23
C GLU A 19 33.24 -9.38 18.93
N GLN A 20 32.21 -10.24 18.97
CA GLN A 20 31.63 -10.82 17.76
C GLN A 20 31.11 -9.75 16.80
N PHE A 21 30.39 -8.77 17.33
CA PHE A 21 29.86 -7.67 16.53
C PHE A 21 30.96 -6.76 15.97
N ARG A 22 32.03 -6.53 16.74
CA ARG A 22 33.19 -5.78 16.31
C ARG A 22 33.92 -6.47 15.16
N ALA A 23 34.21 -7.76 15.29
CA ALA A 23 34.86 -8.53 14.25
C ALA A 23 34.03 -8.53 12.95
N PHE A 24 32.71 -8.68 13.08
CA PHE A 24 31.78 -8.57 11.95
C PHE A 24 31.86 -7.19 11.27
N ALA A 25 31.82 -6.09 12.04
CA ALA A 25 31.94 -4.75 11.46
C ALA A 25 33.28 -4.55 10.74
N GLU A 26 34.38 -5.04 11.32
CA GLU A 26 35.73 -4.96 10.73
C GLU A 26 35.83 -5.77 9.42
N GLU A 27 35.29 -6.99 9.38
CA GLU A 27 35.25 -7.84 8.18
C GLU A 27 34.49 -7.17 7.03
N HIS A 28 33.41 -6.47 7.35
CA HIS A 28 32.58 -5.74 6.39
C HIS A 28 33.08 -4.33 6.06
N GLY A 29 34.19 -3.88 6.67
CA GLY A 29 34.75 -2.54 6.46
C GLY A 29 33.86 -1.40 6.98
N LEU A 30 32.99 -1.69 7.95
CA LEU A 30 32.03 -0.75 8.53
C LEU A 30 32.52 -0.24 9.89
N SER A 31 32.15 0.99 10.26
CA SER A 31 32.23 1.39 11.66
C SER A 31 31.18 0.66 12.50
N LEU A 32 31.43 0.49 13.80
CA LEU A 32 30.46 -0.09 14.74
C LEU A 32 29.09 0.62 14.71
N LYS A 33 29.09 1.93 14.47
CA LYS A 33 27.85 2.72 14.37
C LYS A 33 27.07 2.42 13.08
N GLU A 34 27.77 2.25 11.97
CA GLU A 34 27.14 1.93 10.68
C GLU A 34 26.61 0.50 10.68
N ALA A 35 27.42 -0.46 11.11
CA ALA A 35 26.99 -1.85 11.28
C ALA A 35 25.80 -1.95 12.23
N GLY A 36 25.79 -1.16 13.31
CA GLY A 36 24.70 -1.17 14.29
C GLY A 36 23.42 -0.55 13.75
N ARG A 37 23.54 0.53 12.97
CA ARG A 37 22.41 1.14 12.26
C ARG A 37 21.81 0.17 11.26
N GLU A 38 22.63 -0.47 10.44
CA GLU A 38 22.18 -1.43 9.42
C GLU A 38 21.51 -2.64 10.05
N ALA A 39 22.12 -3.23 11.09
CA ALA A 39 21.53 -4.35 11.82
C ALA A 39 20.17 -3.98 12.45
N LEU A 40 20.03 -2.78 13.00
CA LEU A 40 18.77 -2.32 13.60
C LEU A 40 17.68 -2.11 12.55
N VAL A 41 17.99 -1.44 11.44
CA VAL A 41 17.03 -1.21 10.33
C VAL A 41 16.56 -2.54 9.77
N GLU A 42 17.50 -3.44 9.50
CA GLU A 42 17.20 -4.70 8.85
C GLU A 42 16.44 -5.66 9.80
N TRP A 43 16.70 -5.59 11.11
CA TRP A 43 15.86 -6.26 12.11
C TRP A 43 14.44 -5.72 12.16
N ILE A 44 14.27 -4.39 12.10
CA ILE A 44 12.95 -3.75 12.06
C ILE A 44 12.20 -4.17 10.80
N ASP A 45 12.83 -4.12 9.63
CA ASP A 45 12.20 -4.47 8.35
C ASP A 45 11.77 -5.94 8.33
N ARG A 46 12.61 -6.85 8.85
CA ARG A 46 12.23 -8.26 9.02
C ARG A 46 11.04 -8.46 9.95
N ARG A 47 10.92 -7.64 11.00
CA ARG A 47 9.84 -7.73 12.00
C ARG A 47 8.57 -7.00 11.60
N GLN A 48 8.67 -6.02 10.71
CA GLN A 48 7.53 -5.28 10.14
C GLN A 48 6.84 -6.04 9.00
N GLN A 49 7.25 -7.28 8.68
CA GLN A 49 6.43 -8.12 7.82
C GLN A 49 5.02 -8.19 8.40
N ALA A 50 4.04 -7.87 7.55
CA ALA A 50 2.63 -7.90 7.90
C ALA A 50 2.31 -9.24 8.57
N ASP A 51 1.52 -9.20 9.65
CA ASP A 51 1.04 -10.44 10.24
C ASP A 51 0.34 -11.22 9.13
N PRO A 52 0.79 -12.45 8.80
CA PRO A 52 0.17 -13.23 7.75
C PRO A 52 -1.31 -13.53 8.04
N ASN A 53 -1.78 -13.33 9.27
CA ASN A 53 -3.17 -13.45 9.68
C ASN A 53 -3.88 -12.11 9.90
N ASP A 54 -3.27 -11.00 9.48
CA ASP A 54 -3.88 -9.67 9.60
C ASP A 54 -5.15 -9.62 8.73
N GLN A 55 -6.29 -9.36 9.37
CA GLN A 55 -7.59 -9.27 8.69
C GLN A 55 -7.62 -8.20 7.59
N ALA A 56 -6.78 -7.17 7.66
CA ALA A 56 -6.68 -6.16 6.60
C ALA A 56 -6.06 -6.72 5.31
N PHE A 57 -5.30 -7.81 5.40
CA PHE A 57 -4.56 -8.42 4.28
C PHE A 57 -5.05 -9.83 3.92
N THR A 58 -5.86 -10.48 4.76
CA THR A 58 -6.56 -11.74 4.44
C THR A 58 -7.91 -11.52 3.76
N VAL A 59 -8.34 -10.27 3.52
CA VAL A 59 -9.62 -9.93 2.87
C VAL A 59 -9.86 -10.70 1.57
N LEU A 60 -8.83 -10.90 0.74
CA LEU A 60 -8.96 -11.64 -0.51
C LEU A 60 -9.08 -13.15 -0.30
N GLU A 61 -8.41 -13.71 0.70
CA GLU A 61 -8.50 -15.13 1.05
C GLU A 61 -9.87 -15.43 1.68
N THR A 62 -10.36 -14.55 2.56
CA THR A 62 -11.72 -14.63 3.11
C THR A 62 -12.78 -14.41 2.04
N LEU A 63 -12.58 -13.48 1.10
CA LEU A 63 -13.50 -13.30 -0.04
C LEU A 63 -13.46 -14.48 -1.00
N GLU A 64 -12.32 -15.13 -1.22
CA GLU A 64 -12.24 -16.33 -2.04
C GLU A 64 -13.01 -17.48 -1.38
N GLU A 65 -12.87 -17.67 -0.07
CA GLU A 65 -13.66 -18.63 0.72
C GLU A 65 -15.16 -18.30 0.77
N GLU A 66 -15.54 -17.02 0.89
CA GLU A 66 -16.94 -16.57 0.90
C GLU A 66 -17.57 -16.50 -0.50
N SER A 67 -16.77 -16.35 -1.56
CA SER A 67 -17.21 -16.29 -2.97
C SER A 67 -17.64 -17.64 -3.54
N LEU A 68 -17.46 -18.73 -2.80
CA LEU A 68 -18.07 -20.03 -3.12
C LEU A 68 -19.60 -20.03 -2.95
N SER A 69 -20.20 -18.93 -2.51
CA SER A 69 -21.63 -18.70 -2.75
C SER A 69 -21.86 -18.29 -4.21
N GLU A 70 -22.20 -19.28 -5.03
CA GLU A 70 -22.63 -19.23 -6.46
C GLU A 70 -23.85 -18.29 -6.73
N THR A 71 -24.19 -17.40 -5.81
CA THR A 71 -25.42 -16.61 -5.80
C THR A 71 -25.19 -15.13 -5.52
N ALA A 72 -23.95 -14.62 -5.59
CA ALA A 72 -23.70 -13.18 -5.57
C ALA A 72 -24.25 -12.56 -6.87
N ALA A 73 -25.56 -12.33 -6.89
CA ALA A 73 -26.29 -11.66 -7.94
C ALA A 73 -25.75 -10.24 -8.05
N THR A 74 -24.74 -10.06 -8.90
CA THR A 74 -24.33 -8.76 -9.37
C THR A 74 -25.52 -8.20 -10.16
N ASP A 75 -25.95 -6.96 -9.88
CA ASP A 75 -26.88 -6.20 -10.74
C ASP A 75 -26.14 -5.86 -12.05
N ALA A 76 -25.73 -6.89 -12.78
CA ALA A 76 -25.15 -6.82 -14.09
C ALA A 76 -26.30 -6.56 -15.05
N ARG A 77 -26.70 -5.29 -15.14
CA ARG A 77 -27.69 -4.86 -16.12
C ARG A 77 -27.16 -5.19 -17.50
N THR A 78 -27.97 -5.91 -18.24
CA THR A 78 -27.69 -6.20 -19.64
C THR A 78 -28.05 -4.98 -20.49
N GLU A 79 -27.46 -4.86 -21.67
CA GLU A 79 -27.81 -3.81 -22.64
C GLU A 79 -29.32 -3.78 -22.91
N THR A 80 -29.97 -4.94 -22.84
CA THR A 80 -31.42 -5.10 -23.00
C THR A 80 -32.22 -4.45 -21.87
N ASP A 81 -31.72 -4.44 -20.64
CA ASP A 81 -32.39 -3.78 -19.51
C ASP A 81 -32.40 -2.25 -19.70
N LEU A 82 -31.30 -1.70 -20.22
CA LEU A 82 -31.18 -0.27 -20.53
C LEU A 82 -32.14 0.17 -21.63
N ILE A 83 -32.37 -0.69 -22.64
CA ILE A 83 -33.28 -0.40 -23.76
C ILE A 83 -34.74 -0.43 -23.29
N ASN A 84 -35.10 -1.35 -22.39
CA ASN A 84 -36.48 -1.49 -21.90
C ASN A 84 -36.90 -0.38 -20.93
N GLU A 85 -35.96 0.18 -20.16
CA GLU A 85 -36.24 1.34 -19.27
C GLU A 85 -36.38 2.64 -20.07
N TRP A 86 -35.84 2.70 -21.29
CA TRP A 86 -35.84 3.90 -22.10
C TRP A 86 -37.23 4.16 -22.72
N ASP A 87 -38.06 4.99 -22.07
CA ASP A 87 -39.39 5.43 -22.55
C ASP A 87 -39.30 6.48 -23.68
N GLY A 88 -38.37 6.28 -24.62
CA GLY A 88 -38.35 6.82 -26.00
C GLY A 88 -38.85 8.24 -26.25
N SER A 89 -38.81 9.15 -25.28
CA SER A 89 -39.31 10.50 -25.45
C SER A 89 -38.26 11.22 -26.27
N GLU A 90 -38.55 11.43 -27.55
CA GLU A 90 -37.75 12.27 -28.44
C GLU A 90 -37.84 13.72 -27.95
N GLU A 91 -37.15 14.02 -26.84
CA GLU A 91 -36.92 15.39 -26.43
C GLU A 91 -36.06 16.04 -27.51
N SER A 92 -36.71 16.86 -28.32
CA SER A 92 -36.08 17.66 -29.35
C SER A 92 -35.08 18.61 -28.69
N PHE A 93 -33.80 18.31 -28.81
CA PHE A 93 -32.75 19.22 -28.37
C PHE A 93 -32.61 20.35 -29.39
N THR A 94 -32.81 21.59 -28.96
CA THR A 94 -32.48 22.76 -29.79
C THR A 94 -31.04 23.15 -29.53
N LEU A 95 -30.17 23.00 -30.53
CA LEU A 95 -28.81 23.51 -30.48
C LEU A 95 -28.88 25.05 -30.49
N ALA A 96 -28.46 25.68 -29.40
CA ALA A 96 -28.40 27.14 -29.33
C ALA A 96 -27.47 27.67 -30.44
N ASP A 97 -27.98 28.66 -31.18
CA ASP A 97 -27.33 29.33 -32.30
C ASP A 97 -25.87 29.73 -31.95
N ALA A 98 -24.94 29.43 -32.85
CA ALA A 98 -23.52 29.73 -32.66
C ALA A 98 -23.30 31.25 -32.49
N PRO A 99 -22.33 31.72 -31.68
CA PRO A 99 -22.14 33.14 -31.45
C PRO A 99 -21.76 33.82 -32.77
N ASN A 100 -22.64 34.72 -33.22
CA ASN A 100 -22.45 35.55 -34.39
C ASN A 100 -21.11 36.30 -34.25
N THR A 101 -20.11 35.86 -35.01
CA THR A 101 -18.82 36.54 -35.08
C THR A 101 -18.94 37.59 -36.19
N SER A 102 -19.31 38.81 -35.82
CA SER A 102 -19.32 39.95 -36.73
C SER A 102 -18.21 40.93 -36.38
N HIS A 103 -17.42 41.21 -37.41
CA HIS A 103 -16.18 41.96 -37.49
C HIS A 103 -16.42 43.48 -37.64
#